data_AF-W9V4L2-F1
#
_entry.id   AF-W9V4L2-F1
#
_cell.length_a   1.000
_cell.length_b   1.000
_cell.length_c   1.000
_cell.angle_alpha   90.00
_cell.angle_beta   90.00
_cell.angle_gamma   90.00
#
_symmetry.space_group_name_H-M   'P 1'
#
loop_
_entity.id
_entity.type
_entity.pdbx_description
1 polymer ?
#
loop_
_entity_poly.entity_id
_entity_poly.type
_entity_poly.pdbx_seq_one_letter_code
_entity_poly.pdbx_strand_id
1 'polypeptide(L)'
;MQYIKNPLFALAFVALTLPGCGGDLVAPEGGRSNAFLDRVAANCGKLNIGDQPIDYLLGVESNDVYFVDEASKLSAGEIDAATFSSDIDAFYPTGTNQRALDCILSQMEGR
;
A
#
# COMPACT_ATOMS: atom_id res chain seq x y z
N MET A 1 -8.19 57.34 29.68
CA MET A 1 -9.41 56.54 29.46
C MET A 1 -9.13 55.58 28.30
N GLN A 2 -9.32 54.27 28.55
CA GLN A 2 -9.31 53.15 27.59
C GLN A 2 -10.35 53.37 26.47
N TYR A 3 -10.20 52.84 25.24
CA TYR A 3 -10.52 51.45 24.92
C TYR A 3 -9.73 50.90 23.71
N ILE A 4 -9.13 49.75 23.94
CA ILE A 4 -8.55 48.80 22.99
C ILE A 4 -9.69 48.13 22.22
N LYS A 5 -9.60 48.02 20.88
CA LYS A 5 -10.35 47.04 20.10
C LYS A 5 -9.36 46.07 19.45
N ASN A 6 -9.50 44.81 19.86
CA ASN A 6 -8.69 43.64 19.60
C ASN A 6 -8.81 43.15 18.13
N PRO A 7 -8.02 42.16 17.69
CA PRO A 7 -7.28 42.17 16.43
C PRO A 7 -7.99 41.39 15.32
N LEU A 8 -7.80 41.81 14.07
CA LEU A 8 -8.16 40.98 12.93
C LEU A 8 -7.23 39.76 12.89
N PHE A 9 -7.86 38.61 13.04
CA PHE A 9 -7.43 37.26 12.70
C PHE A 9 -6.31 37.20 11.65
N ALA A 10 -5.14 36.75 12.08
CA ALA A 10 -4.07 36.29 11.20
C ALA A 10 -4.50 34.97 10.53
N LEU A 11 -4.78 35.03 9.22
CA LEU A 11 -4.89 33.85 8.36
C LEU A 11 -3.48 33.34 8.04
N ALA A 12 -2.98 32.43 8.87
CA ALA A 12 -1.80 31.65 8.57
C ALA A 12 -2.18 30.52 7.59
N PHE A 13 -1.99 30.76 6.29
CA PHE A 13 -1.93 29.68 5.31
C PHE A 13 -0.63 28.92 5.54
N VAL A 14 -0.70 27.84 6.32
CA VAL A 14 0.35 26.83 6.36
C VAL A 14 0.33 26.13 5.01
N ALA A 15 1.25 26.55 4.12
CA ALA A 15 1.57 25.79 2.93
C ALA A 15 2.14 24.44 3.37
N LEU A 16 1.32 23.38 3.31
CA LEU A 16 1.81 22.01 3.32
C LEU A 16 2.68 21.82 2.08
N THR A 17 3.99 22.01 2.22
CA THR A 17 4.94 21.46 1.27
C THR A 17 4.93 19.96 1.48
N LEU A 18 4.27 19.20 0.61
CA LEU A 18 4.45 17.75 0.50
C LEU A 18 5.86 17.51 -0.04
N PRO A 19 6.85 17.04 0.76
CA PRO A 19 8.10 16.57 0.21
C PRO A 19 7.92 15.07 -0.03
N GLY A 20 7.66 14.65 -1.26
CA GLY A 20 7.42 13.22 -1.48
C GLY A 20 7.14 12.75 -2.90
N CYS A 21 7.67 13.39 -3.94
CA CYS A 21 7.95 12.66 -5.19
C CYS A 21 9.39 12.18 -5.10
N GLY A 22 9.62 11.18 -4.26
CA GLY A 22 10.91 10.52 -4.11
C GLY A 22 10.72 9.04 -4.35
N GLY A 23 11.17 8.57 -5.50
CA GLY A 23 11.17 7.15 -5.82
C GLY A 23 10.90 6.91 -7.29
N ASP A 24 11.98 6.82 -8.04
CA ASP A 24 12.12 5.99 -9.23
C ASP A 24 11.26 4.70 -9.16
N LEU A 25 10.77 4.21 -10.32
CA LEU A 25 10.33 2.81 -10.55
C LEU A 25 8.89 2.44 -10.08
N VAL A 26 8.18 1.68 -10.95
CA VAL A 26 6.76 1.23 -10.88
C VAL A 26 5.72 2.33 -11.13
N ALA A 27 4.74 2.08 -12.01
CA ALA A 27 3.67 3.05 -12.29
C ALA A 27 2.92 3.38 -10.99
N PRO A 28 2.60 4.66 -10.72
CA PRO A 28 1.99 5.02 -9.45
C PRO A 28 0.61 4.40 -9.35
N GLU A 29 0.49 3.40 -8.49
CA GLU A 29 -0.81 2.93 -8.03
C GLU A 29 -1.54 4.11 -7.35
N GLY A 30 -2.87 4.11 -7.39
CA GLY A 30 -3.65 5.15 -6.72
C GLY A 30 -3.27 5.26 -5.23
N GLY A 31 -3.41 6.45 -4.62
CA GLY A 31 -2.93 6.68 -3.24
C GLY A 31 -3.47 5.69 -2.18
N ARG A 32 -4.64 5.09 -2.42
CA ARG A 32 -5.19 4.01 -1.58
C ARG A 32 -4.39 2.72 -1.67
N SER A 33 -3.97 2.33 -2.88
CA SER A 33 -3.15 1.16 -3.13
C SER A 33 -1.77 1.33 -2.53
N ASN A 34 -1.12 2.47 -2.69
CA ASN A 34 0.19 2.74 -2.09
C ASN A 34 0.15 2.57 -0.56
N ALA A 35 -0.85 3.16 0.12
CA ALA A 35 -0.98 3.02 1.57
C ALA A 35 -1.23 1.57 2.02
N PHE A 36 -1.90 0.77 1.20
CA PHE A 36 -2.10 -0.66 1.48
C PHE A 36 -0.80 -1.45 1.26
N LEU A 37 -0.12 -1.25 0.13
CA LEU A 37 1.16 -1.90 -0.18
C LEU A 37 2.23 -1.56 0.84
N ASP A 38 2.25 -0.32 1.37
CA ASP A 38 3.15 0.09 2.45
C ASP A 38 2.92 -0.74 3.73
N ARG A 39 1.65 -0.99 4.10
CA ARG A 39 1.31 -1.84 5.24
C ARG A 39 1.70 -3.30 5.00
N VAL A 40 1.47 -3.79 3.78
CA VAL A 40 1.88 -5.15 3.37
C VAL A 40 3.40 -5.31 3.45
N ALA A 41 4.17 -4.36 2.91
CA ALA A 41 5.62 -4.36 3.00
C ALA A 41 6.10 -4.37 4.46
N ALA A 42 5.53 -3.50 5.30
CA ALA A 42 5.94 -3.36 6.70
C ALA A 42 5.62 -4.60 7.55
N ASN A 43 4.44 -5.20 7.38
CA ASN A 43 3.94 -6.23 8.28
C ASN A 43 4.10 -7.66 7.74
N CYS A 44 4.09 -7.82 6.41
CA CYS A 44 4.08 -9.12 5.74
C CYS A 44 5.33 -9.37 4.88
N GLY A 45 6.20 -8.37 4.68
CA GLY A 45 7.30 -8.40 3.70
C GLY A 45 8.25 -9.59 3.78
N LYS A 46 8.40 -10.23 4.94
CA LYS A 46 9.28 -11.40 5.14
C LYS A 46 8.59 -12.75 4.92
N LEU A 47 7.29 -12.76 4.65
CA LEU A 47 6.55 -13.95 4.28
C LEU A 47 6.69 -14.17 2.77
N ASN A 48 6.61 -15.43 2.36
CA ASN A 48 6.76 -15.78 0.96
C ASN A 48 5.41 -15.91 0.26
N ILE A 49 5.37 -15.39 -0.96
CA ILE A 49 4.42 -15.77 -1.99
C ILE A 49 5.22 -16.51 -3.07
N GLY A 50 4.82 -17.74 -3.37
CA GLY A 50 5.66 -18.66 -4.11
C GLY A 50 6.97 -18.93 -3.36
N ASP A 51 8.08 -18.80 -4.07
CA ASP A 51 9.44 -18.91 -3.53
C ASP A 51 10.07 -17.54 -3.19
N GLN A 52 9.33 -16.44 -3.36
CA GLN A 52 9.85 -15.09 -3.19
C GLN A 52 9.28 -14.42 -1.94
N PRO A 53 10.11 -13.69 -1.18
CA PRO A 53 9.59 -12.87 -0.09
C PRO A 53 8.80 -11.67 -0.67
N ILE A 54 7.75 -11.26 0.03
CA ILE A 54 6.88 -10.16 -0.40
C ILE A 54 7.65 -8.85 -0.61
N ASP A 55 8.67 -8.57 0.21
CA ASP A 55 9.48 -7.35 0.04
C ASP A 55 10.28 -7.33 -1.27
N TYR A 56 10.69 -8.50 -1.77
CA TYR A 56 11.26 -8.63 -3.11
C TYR A 56 10.20 -8.35 -4.16
N LEU A 57 9.01 -8.98 -4.07
CA LEU A 57 7.92 -8.82 -5.04
C LEU A 57 7.39 -7.38 -5.14
N LEU A 58 7.44 -6.62 -4.04
CA LEU A 58 7.10 -5.19 -4.00
C LEU A 58 8.26 -4.28 -4.42
N GLY A 59 9.47 -4.82 -4.46
CA GLY A 59 10.69 -4.07 -4.75
C GLY A 59 10.88 -3.82 -6.23
N VAL A 60 11.60 -2.75 -6.53
CA VAL A 60 11.92 -2.31 -7.91
C VAL A 60 12.88 -3.28 -8.65
N GLU A 61 13.54 -4.14 -7.89
CA GLU A 61 14.42 -5.21 -8.40
C GLU A 61 13.64 -6.46 -8.82
N SER A 62 12.34 -6.53 -8.49
CA SER A 62 11.45 -7.57 -9.01
C SER A 62 10.93 -7.18 -10.38
N ASN A 63 11.13 -8.08 -11.33
CA ASN A 63 10.53 -7.98 -12.66
C ASN A 63 9.09 -8.51 -12.68
N ASP A 64 8.65 -9.08 -11.55
CA ASP A 64 7.33 -9.63 -11.37
C ASP A 64 6.40 -8.57 -10.78
N VAL A 65 5.58 -7.99 -11.65
CA VAL A 65 4.59 -6.97 -11.31
C VAL A 65 3.23 -7.57 -10.96
N TYR A 66 3.04 -8.88 -11.11
CA TYR A 66 1.73 -9.51 -10.97
C TYR A 66 1.21 -9.40 -9.52
N PHE A 67 2.07 -9.67 -8.54
CA PHE A 67 1.73 -9.49 -7.13
C PHE A 67 1.28 -8.05 -6.82
N VAL A 68 1.98 -7.05 -7.35
CA VAL A 68 1.68 -5.62 -7.14
C VAL A 68 0.32 -5.27 -7.75
N ASP A 69 0.05 -5.72 -8.97
CA ASP A 69 -1.21 -5.50 -9.68
C ASP A 69 -2.40 -6.11 -8.92
N GLU A 70 -2.32 -7.37 -8.54
CA GLU A 70 -3.38 -8.06 -7.80
C GLU A 70 -3.62 -7.46 -6.40
N ALA A 71 -2.55 -7.12 -5.68
CA ALA A 71 -2.65 -6.46 -4.38
C ALA A 71 -3.29 -5.06 -4.52
N SER A 72 -3.00 -4.35 -5.62
CA SER A 72 -3.58 -3.05 -5.91
C SER A 72 -5.07 -3.14 -6.24
N LYS A 73 -5.49 -4.11 -7.08
CA LYS A 73 -6.91 -4.39 -7.36
C LYS A 73 -7.69 -4.74 -6.10
N LEU A 74 -7.13 -5.60 -5.22
CA LEU A 74 -7.74 -5.95 -3.94
C LEU A 74 -7.95 -4.69 -3.08
N SER A 75 -6.92 -3.83 -3.01
CA SER A 75 -6.96 -2.61 -2.23
C SER A 75 -7.98 -1.59 -2.77
N ALA A 76 -8.14 -1.51 -4.09
CA ALA A 76 -9.11 -0.68 -4.77
C ALA A 76 -10.55 -1.23 -4.62
N GLY A 77 -10.69 -2.53 -4.32
CA GLY A 77 -11.97 -3.22 -4.26
C GLY A 77 -12.47 -3.66 -5.64
N GLU A 78 -11.57 -3.77 -6.62
CA GLU A 78 -11.86 -4.30 -7.95
C GLU A 78 -11.98 -5.83 -7.93
N ILE A 79 -11.25 -6.47 -7.02
CA ILE A 79 -11.37 -7.90 -6.69
C ILE A 79 -11.58 -8.08 -5.19
N ASP A 80 -12.19 -9.20 -4.82
CA ASP A 80 -12.37 -9.59 -3.42
C ASP A 80 -11.22 -10.47 -2.89
N ALA A 81 -11.24 -10.76 -1.60
CA ALA A 81 -10.21 -11.56 -0.93
C ALA A 81 -10.10 -12.99 -1.49
N ALA A 82 -11.24 -13.57 -1.92
CA ALA A 82 -11.28 -14.92 -2.46
C ALA A 82 -10.64 -14.97 -3.85
N THR A 83 -10.97 -13.99 -4.70
CA THR A 83 -10.39 -13.80 -6.04
C THR A 83 -8.89 -13.57 -5.91
N PHE A 84 -8.46 -12.61 -5.07
CA PHE A 84 -7.04 -12.36 -4.81
C PHE A 84 -6.28 -13.63 -4.38
N SER A 85 -6.82 -14.37 -3.40
CA SER A 85 -6.15 -15.59 -2.91
C SER A 85 -6.04 -16.66 -3.99
N SER A 86 -7.11 -16.85 -4.77
CA SER A 86 -7.15 -17.78 -5.90
C SER A 86 -6.14 -17.41 -7.00
N ASP A 87 -6.08 -16.14 -7.35
CA ASP A 87 -5.21 -15.62 -8.42
C ASP A 87 -3.73 -15.74 -8.01
N ILE A 88 -3.41 -15.42 -6.75
CA ILE A 88 -2.09 -15.63 -6.17
C ILE A 88 -1.69 -17.11 -6.15
N ASP A 89 -2.56 -18.02 -5.71
CA ASP A 89 -2.25 -19.45 -5.70
C ASP A 89 -2.13 -20.04 -7.11
N ALA A 90 -2.84 -19.49 -8.09
CA ALA A 90 -2.73 -19.91 -9.49
C ALA A 90 -1.42 -19.45 -10.14
N PHE A 91 -0.98 -18.21 -9.87
CA PHE A 91 0.24 -17.64 -10.44
C PHE A 91 1.51 -18.10 -9.70
N TYR A 92 1.43 -18.29 -8.39
CA TYR A 92 2.51 -18.75 -7.52
C TYR A 92 2.21 -20.14 -6.91
N PRO A 93 2.19 -21.23 -7.70
CA PRO A 93 1.66 -22.53 -7.30
C PRO A 93 2.64 -23.36 -6.46
N THR A 94 3.16 -22.82 -5.37
CA THR A 94 4.02 -23.56 -4.41
C THR A 94 3.23 -24.26 -3.32
N GLY A 95 1.96 -23.87 -3.11
CA GLY A 95 1.10 -24.42 -2.06
C GLY A 95 1.44 -23.93 -0.64
N THR A 96 2.30 -22.92 -0.51
CA THR A 96 2.76 -22.40 0.79
C THR A 96 2.34 -20.96 1.06
N ASN A 97 1.45 -20.39 0.25
CA ASN A 97 1.08 -18.97 0.31
C ASN A 97 0.17 -18.61 1.49
N GLN A 98 -0.51 -19.58 2.12
CA GLN A 98 -1.59 -19.32 3.08
C GLN A 98 -1.21 -18.31 4.17
N ARG A 99 -0.04 -18.47 4.79
CA ARG A 99 0.40 -17.56 5.87
C ARG A 99 0.60 -16.13 5.37
N ALA A 100 1.12 -15.96 4.15
CA ALA A 100 1.30 -14.67 3.52
C ALA A 100 -0.06 -14.05 3.14
N LEU A 101 -0.96 -14.84 2.54
CA LEU A 101 -2.33 -14.42 2.21
C LEU A 101 -3.09 -13.94 3.45
N ASP A 102 -3.08 -14.71 4.53
CA ASP A 102 -3.73 -14.33 5.79
C ASP A 102 -3.19 -13.00 6.33
N CYS A 103 -1.86 -12.81 6.25
CA CYS A 103 -1.22 -11.56 6.64
C CYS A 103 -1.69 -10.38 5.78
N ILE A 104 -1.64 -10.52 4.44
CA ILE A 104 -2.03 -9.47 3.49
C ILE A 104 -3.49 -9.06 3.71
N LEU A 105 -4.40 -10.04 3.83
CA LEU A 105 -5.83 -9.77 4.01
C LEU A 105 -6.11 -9.05 5.34
N SER A 106 -5.38 -9.34 6.41
CA SER A 106 -5.49 -8.59 7.67
C SER A 106 -5.08 -7.10 7.54
N GLN A 107 -4.29 -6.73 6.51
CA GLN A 107 -3.90 -5.33 6.27
C GLN A 107 -5.01 -4.50 5.58
N MET A 108 -6.10 -5.14 5.17
CA MET A 108 -7.27 -4.46 4.62
C MET A 108 -8.08 -3.69 5.68
N GLU A 109 -7.94 -4.04 6.97
CA GLU A 109 -8.72 -3.46 8.07
C GLU A 109 -8.24 -2.06 8.50
N GLY A 110 -7.16 -1.54 7.93
CA GLY A 110 -6.77 -0.13 8.04
C GLY A 110 -7.58 0.83 7.15
N ARG A 111 -8.83 0.48 6.82
CA ARG A 111 -9.75 1.25 5.97
C ARG A 111 -10.65 2.17 6.78
#